data_AF-A0A382Y8Q4-F1
#
_entry.id   AF-A0A382Y8Q4-F1
#
_cell.length_a   1.000
_cell.length_b   1.000
_cell.length_c   1.000
_cell.angle_alpha   90.00
_cell.angle_beta   90.00
_cell.angle_gamma   90.00
#
_symmetry.space_group_name_H-M   'P 1'
#
loop_
_entity.id
_entity.type
_entity.pdbx_description
1 polymer ?
#
loop_
_entity_poly.entity_id
_entity_poly.type
_entity_poly.pdbx_seq_one_letter_code
_entity_poly.pdbx_strand_id
1 'polypeptide(L)'
;MKSVTINRSQQLKDDPGTGHNRWHPDIEPILEAAPGEEVVLETRDASDGQTGPGVLNPKPGKGIHPLTGPVFVQGAEPGDLLEIEYLDIIPQSYGWTRARPDAGFLRGVIDNPILVNWELRDGWATAPEVPGVFIPAGPFMGTAGLAPSHAQITEWTRRETDLVERGGSAQLPDPSKKMIRISIFT
;
A
#
# COMPACT_ATOMS: atom_id res chain seq x y z
N MET A 1 11.96 12.79 -17.82
CA MET A 1 11.06 12.39 -16.72
C MET A 1 11.61 11.12 -16.12
N LYS A 2 11.94 11.14 -14.83
CA LYS A 2 12.46 9.97 -14.12
C LYS A 2 11.31 9.01 -13.81
N SER A 3 11.58 7.71 -13.76
CA SER A 3 10.52 6.74 -13.52
C SER A 3 10.98 5.47 -12.82
N VAL A 4 10.09 4.88 -12.02
CA VAL A 4 10.20 3.50 -11.54
C VAL A 4 9.14 2.68 -12.25
N THR A 5 9.58 1.73 -13.08
CA THR A 5 8.71 0.76 -13.76
C THR A 5 8.77 -0.58 -13.05
N ILE A 6 7.68 -1.35 -13.08
CA ILE A 6 7.58 -2.62 -12.36
C ILE A 6 7.13 -3.75 -13.29
N ASN A 7 7.49 -4.98 -12.96
CA ASN A 7 6.81 -6.15 -13.52
C ASN A 7 5.60 -6.51 -12.65
N ARG A 8 4.37 -6.20 -13.11
CA ARG A 8 3.12 -6.51 -12.40
C ARG A 8 2.78 -8.00 -12.36
N SER A 9 3.48 -8.84 -13.12
CA SER A 9 3.38 -10.31 -12.99
C SER A 9 4.26 -10.87 -11.87
N GLN A 10 5.05 -10.03 -11.20
CA GLN A 10 5.95 -10.42 -10.12
C GLN A 10 5.57 -9.71 -8.82
N GLN A 11 5.70 -10.46 -7.72
CA GLN A 11 5.57 -9.91 -6.37
C GLN A 11 6.81 -9.08 -6.03
N LEU A 12 6.67 -8.11 -5.13
CA LEU A 12 7.77 -7.23 -4.73
C LEU A 12 9.01 -8.02 -4.25
N LYS A 13 8.81 -9.15 -3.55
CA LYS A 13 9.92 -9.99 -3.06
C LYS A 13 10.81 -10.54 -4.20
N ASP A 14 10.24 -10.69 -5.39
CA ASP A 14 10.90 -11.24 -6.58
C ASP A 14 11.45 -10.11 -7.47
N ASP A 15 11.17 -8.85 -7.14
CA ASP A 15 11.60 -7.63 -7.81
C ASP A 15 11.93 -6.51 -6.78
N PRO A 16 12.88 -6.74 -5.85
CA PRO A 16 13.09 -5.90 -4.68
C PRO A 16 13.68 -4.51 -4.99
N GLY A 17 14.17 -4.29 -6.22
CA GLY A 17 14.72 -2.99 -6.65
C GLY A 17 13.67 -1.94 -6.99
N THR A 18 12.39 -2.29 -6.91
CA THR A 18 11.28 -1.41 -7.31
C THR A 18 10.47 -0.85 -6.15
N GLY A 19 10.76 -1.27 -4.93
CA GLY A 19 9.95 -0.87 -3.80
C GLY A 19 10.33 -1.49 -2.47
N HIS A 20 9.48 -1.22 -1.49
CA HIS A 20 9.52 -1.76 -0.15
C HIS A 20 8.09 -2.01 0.30
N ASN A 21 7.85 -2.94 1.21
CA ASN A 21 6.53 -3.08 1.83
C ASN A 21 6.53 -2.62 3.28
N ARG A 22 7.44 -1.69 3.60
CA ARG A 22 8.04 -1.56 4.92
C ARG A 22 8.53 -0.14 5.25
N TRP A 23 8.17 0.48 6.37
CA TRP A 23 8.67 1.82 6.73
C TRP A 23 9.88 1.72 7.65
N HIS A 24 11.04 2.17 7.17
CA HIS A 24 12.28 2.21 7.95
C HIS A 24 13.23 3.31 7.44
N PRO A 25 13.94 4.04 8.31
CA PRO A 25 14.91 5.07 7.90
C PRO A 25 16.04 4.54 7.03
N ASP A 26 16.45 3.29 7.24
CA ASP A 26 17.63 2.69 6.57
C ASP A 26 17.29 1.99 5.23
N ILE A 27 16.11 2.25 4.67
CA ILE A 27 15.79 1.75 3.32
C ILE A 27 16.40 2.71 2.31
N GLU A 28 17.33 2.20 1.51
CA GLU A 28 18.00 2.99 0.49
C GLU A 28 17.01 3.47 -0.59
N PRO A 29 17.10 4.74 -1.03
CA PRO A 29 16.34 5.24 -2.16
C PRO A 29 16.65 4.49 -3.45
N ILE A 30 15.63 4.28 -4.28
CA ILE A 30 15.79 3.65 -5.61
C ILE A 30 15.76 4.68 -6.75
N LEU A 31 15.38 5.91 -6.44
CA LEU A 31 15.31 7.03 -7.35
C LEU A 31 15.69 8.31 -6.61
N GLU A 32 16.34 9.24 -7.30
CA GLU A 32 16.66 10.57 -6.80
C GLU A 32 16.01 11.63 -7.69
N ALA A 33 15.42 12.67 -7.11
CA ALA A 33 14.74 13.76 -7.82
C ALA A 33 15.15 15.13 -7.24
N ALA A 34 15.29 16.13 -8.09
CA ALA A 34 15.43 17.52 -7.65
C ALA A 34 14.06 18.11 -7.28
N PRO A 35 14.00 19.15 -6.43
CA PRO A 35 12.77 19.91 -6.22
C PRO A 35 12.17 20.41 -7.55
N GLY A 36 10.87 20.20 -7.74
CA GLY A 36 10.15 20.52 -8.97
C GLY A 36 10.34 19.53 -10.13
N GLU A 37 11.12 18.45 -9.95
CA GLU A 37 11.28 17.42 -10.96
C GLU A 37 10.11 16.42 -10.93
N GLU A 38 9.50 16.18 -12.11
CA GLU A 38 8.43 15.19 -12.27
C GLU A 38 8.97 13.75 -12.27
N VAL A 39 8.29 12.88 -11.52
CA VAL A 39 8.58 11.44 -11.46
C VAL A 39 7.34 10.62 -11.76
N VAL A 40 7.53 9.48 -12.44
CA VAL A 40 6.46 8.50 -12.71
C VAL A 40 6.73 7.23 -11.92
N LEU A 41 5.78 6.84 -11.08
CA LEU A 41 5.89 5.64 -10.25
C LEU A 41 4.80 4.65 -10.64
N GLU A 42 5.19 3.51 -11.20
CA GLU A 42 4.27 2.39 -11.36
C GLU A 42 4.05 1.67 -10.03
N THR A 43 2.81 1.27 -9.73
CA THR A 43 2.44 0.64 -8.46
C THR A 43 1.83 -0.74 -8.64
N ARG A 44 2.08 -1.61 -7.64
CA ARG A 44 1.40 -2.89 -7.46
C ARG A 44 0.12 -2.66 -6.64
N ASP A 45 -0.86 -3.53 -6.80
CA ASP A 45 -2.06 -3.48 -5.97
C ASP A 45 -1.73 -3.84 -4.50
N ALA A 46 -2.60 -3.45 -3.57
CA ALA A 46 -2.40 -3.65 -2.14
C ALA A 46 -2.13 -5.11 -1.72
N SER A 47 -2.57 -6.08 -2.52
CA SER A 47 -2.33 -7.50 -2.27
C SER A 47 -1.03 -8.05 -2.85
N ASP A 48 -0.25 -7.26 -3.59
CA ASP A 48 0.94 -7.73 -4.30
C ASP A 48 0.61 -8.92 -5.23
N GLY A 49 -0.50 -8.81 -5.98
CA GLY A 49 -1.00 -9.86 -6.88
C GLY A 49 -1.57 -11.11 -6.19
N GLN A 50 -1.80 -11.09 -4.87
CA GLN A 50 -2.35 -12.24 -4.15
C GLN A 50 -3.87 -12.34 -4.22
N THR A 51 -4.57 -11.27 -4.59
CA THR A 51 -6.02 -11.24 -4.76
C THR A 51 -6.37 -11.10 -6.24
N GLY A 52 -7.42 -11.79 -6.67
CA GLY A 52 -7.91 -11.81 -8.04
C GLY A 52 -9.28 -12.46 -8.11
N PRO A 53 -9.87 -12.60 -9.32
CA PRO A 53 -11.16 -13.26 -9.50
C PRO A 53 -11.20 -14.63 -8.83
N GLY A 54 -12.19 -14.85 -7.97
CA GLY A 54 -12.39 -16.11 -7.22
C GLY A 54 -11.47 -16.33 -6.01
N VAL A 55 -10.52 -15.43 -5.72
CA VAL A 55 -9.58 -15.57 -4.59
C VAL A 55 -10.14 -14.93 -3.32
N LEU A 56 -11.07 -15.63 -2.65
CA LEU A 56 -11.73 -15.15 -1.42
C LEU A 56 -10.81 -15.09 -0.19
N ASN A 57 -9.86 -16.02 -0.10
CA ASN A 57 -8.98 -16.19 1.06
C ASN A 57 -7.49 -16.26 0.63
N PRO A 58 -6.90 -15.13 0.21
CA PRO A 58 -5.47 -15.09 -0.08
C PRO A 58 -4.66 -15.44 1.17
N LYS A 59 -3.50 -16.09 1.00
CA LYS A 59 -2.63 -16.45 2.12
C LYS A 59 -2.26 -15.19 2.91
N PRO A 60 -2.41 -15.18 4.24
CA PRO A 60 -2.18 -13.98 5.02
C PRO A 60 -0.70 -13.52 5.00
N GLY A 61 -0.49 -12.25 4.64
CA GLY A 61 0.52 -11.38 5.27
C GLY A 61 1.95 -11.40 4.74
N LYS A 62 2.25 -12.05 3.61
CA LYS A 62 3.57 -11.92 2.97
C LYS A 62 3.48 -10.98 1.77
N GLY A 63 4.31 -9.97 1.67
CA GLY A 63 4.37 -9.08 0.49
C GLY A 63 3.51 -7.82 0.56
N ILE A 64 2.33 -7.86 1.19
CA ILE A 64 1.49 -6.66 1.39
C ILE A 64 2.17 -5.65 2.34
N HIS A 65 1.95 -4.34 2.27
CA HIS A 65 1.44 -3.55 1.13
C HIS A 65 2.67 -3.07 0.34
N PRO A 66 2.85 -3.44 -0.94
CA PRO A 66 4.00 -2.99 -1.71
C PRO A 66 3.89 -1.49 -2.00
N LEU A 67 4.97 -0.75 -1.73
CA LEU A 67 5.13 0.68 -1.96
C LEU A 67 6.29 0.89 -2.94
N THR A 68 6.04 1.64 -4.01
CA THR A 68 7.06 1.99 -5.00
C THR A 68 7.91 3.15 -4.48
N GLY A 69 9.23 3.01 -4.52
CA GLY A 69 10.18 3.96 -3.93
C GLY A 69 11.20 3.25 -3.02
N PRO A 70 11.90 3.98 -2.14
CA PRO A 70 11.76 5.41 -1.87
C PRO A 70 12.33 6.31 -2.97
N VAL A 71 11.80 7.53 -3.07
CA VAL A 71 12.39 8.62 -3.87
C VAL A 71 13.13 9.57 -2.94
N PHE A 72 14.42 9.79 -3.18
CA PHE A 72 15.22 10.79 -2.48
C PHE A 72 15.03 12.16 -3.13
N VAL A 73 14.64 13.16 -2.34
CA VAL A 73 14.50 14.55 -2.82
C VAL A 73 15.74 15.33 -2.43
N GLN A 74 16.48 15.83 -3.43
CA GLN A 74 17.73 16.55 -3.22
C GLN A 74 17.52 17.79 -2.36
N GLY A 75 18.35 17.93 -1.33
CA GLY A 75 18.34 19.09 -0.44
C GLY A 75 17.21 19.11 0.60
N ALA A 76 16.35 18.09 0.66
CA ALA A 76 15.35 17.97 1.72
C ALA A 76 16.02 17.54 3.05
N GLU A 77 15.72 18.25 4.13
CA GLU A 77 16.29 18.00 5.46
C GLU A 77 15.20 17.72 6.53
N PRO A 78 15.55 17.05 7.64
CA PRO A 78 14.62 16.87 8.76
C PRO A 78 14.11 18.21 9.29
N GLY A 79 12.79 18.38 9.27
CA GLY A 79 12.11 19.62 9.67
C GLY A 79 11.46 20.35 8.50
N ASP A 80 11.84 20.03 7.27
CA ASP A 80 11.19 20.55 6.07
C ASP A 80 9.80 19.95 5.84
N LEU A 81 8.99 20.68 5.07
CA LEU A 81 7.75 20.18 4.50
C LEU A 81 8.01 19.80 3.04
N LEU A 82 7.69 18.55 2.68
CA LEU A 82 7.66 18.14 1.28
C LEU A 82 6.25 18.31 0.71
N GLU A 83 6.11 19.21 -0.25
CA GLU A 83 4.91 19.35 -1.07
C GLU A 83 4.95 18.33 -2.22
N ILE A 84 3.87 17.57 -2.40
CA ILE A 84 3.73 16.60 -3.48
C ILE A 84 2.45 16.93 -4.25
N GLU A 85 2.59 17.26 -5.52
CA GLU A 85 1.48 17.43 -6.44
C GLU A 85 1.29 16.15 -7.28
N TYR A 86 0.09 15.55 -7.20
CA TYR A 86 -0.28 14.44 -8.07
C TYR A 86 -0.82 14.99 -9.39
N LEU A 87 0.03 15.08 -10.39
CA LEU A 87 -0.33 15.61 -11.71
C LEU A 87 -1.31 14.71 -12.47
N ASP A 88 -1.13 13.39 -12.37
CA ASP A 88 -2.03 12.40 -12.96
C ASP A 88 -1.99 11.08 -12.17
N ILE A 89 -3.13 10.37 -12.15
CA ILE A 89 -3.25 9.04 -11.53
C ILE A 89 -4.00 8.14 -12.52
N ILE A 90 -3.26 7.22 -13.13
CA ILE A 90 -3.80 6.28 -14.11
C ILE A 90 -4.04 4.93 -13.42
N PRO A 91 -5.29 4.58 -13.07
CA PRO A 91 -5.59 3.27 -12.48
C PRO A 91 -5.46 2.15 -13.52
N GLN A 92 -5.28 0.93 -13.04
CA GLN A 92 -5.46 -0.26 -13.88
C GLN A 92 -6.95 -0.47 -14.20
N SER A 93 -7.24 -1.21 -15.27
CA SER A 93 -8.62 -1.55 -15.67
C SER A 93 -9.34 -2.51 -14.71
N TYR A 94 -8.64 -2.99 -13.68
CA TYR A 94 -9.16 -3.96 -12.72
C TYR A 94 -8.86 -3.52 -11.29
N GLY A 95 -9.83 -3.74 -10.39
CA GLY A 95 -9.70 -3.56 -8.95
C GLY A 95 -10.53 -4.59 -8.18
N TRP A 96 -10.38 -4.61 -6.86
CA TRP A 96 -11.13 -5.52 -6.01
C TRP A 96 -11.52 -4.87 -4.68
N THR A 97 -12.67 -5.28 -4.15
CA THR A 97 -13.09 -4.97 -2.78
C THR A 97 -13.30 -6.27 -2.04
N ARG A 98 -12.75 -6.37 -0.83
CA ARG A 98 -12.93 -7.55 0.03
C ARG A 98 -13.47 -7.16 1.40
N ALA A 99 -14.54 -7.81 1.83
CA ALA A 99 -14.98 -7.83 3.21
C ALA A 99 -14.91 -9.26 3.74
N ARG A 100 -14.52 -9.43 5.00
CA ARG A 100 -14.46 -10.74 5.65
C ARG A 100 -15.12 -10.66 7.01
N PRO A 101 -15.73 -11.77 7.48
CA PRO A 101 -16.18 -11.85 8.86
C PRO A 101 -15.08 -11.47 9.83
N ASP A 102 -15.47 -10.79 10.91
CA ASP A 102 -14.62 -10.37 12.02
C ASP A 102 -13.41 -9.47 11.65
N ALA A 103 -13.40 -8.90 10.45
CA ALA A 103 -12.37 -7.97 9.98
C ALA A 103 -12.96 -6.62 9.50
N GLY A 104 -12.16 -5.55 9.62
CA GLY A 104 -12.60 -4.21 9.25
C GLY A 104 -13.52 -3.57 10.29
N PHE A 105 -14.33 -2.61 9.87
CA PHE A 105 -15.24 -1.84 10.72
C PHE A 105 -16.55 -2.56 11.01
N LEU A 106 -17.11 -3.27 10.02
CA LEU A 106 -18.43 -3.94 10.09
C LEU A 106 -18.35 -5.38 10.65
N ARG A 107 -17.54 -5.59 11.69
CA ARG A 107 -17.43 -6.90 12.35
C ARG A 107 -18.77 -7.28 12.99
N GLY A 108 -19.15 -8.55 12.92
CA GLY A 108 -20.45 -9.03 13.42
C GLY A 108 -21.66 -8.62 12.57
N VAL A 109 -21.47 -7.92 11.46
CA VAL A 109 -22.53 -7.61 10.46
C VAL A 109 -22.33 -8.43 9.18
N ILE A 110 -21.07 -8.62 8.77
CA ILE A 110 -20.71 -9.42 7.60
C ILE A 110 -20.49 -10.87 8.02
N ASP A 111 -21.45 -11.73 7.71
CA ASP A 111 -21.41 -13.16 8.12
C ASP A 111 -20.62 -14.05 7.17
N ASN A 112 -20.46 -13.64 5.90
CA ASN A 112 -19.75 -14.40 4.88
C ASN A 112 -18.72 -13.53 4.15
N PRO A 113 -17.58 -14.09 3.70
CA PRO A 113 -16.62 -13.36 2.87
C PRO A 113 -17.27 -12.81 1.60
N ILE A 114 -17.00 -11.54 1.31
CA ILE A 114 -17.45 -10.85 0.10
C ILE A 114 -16.20 -10.47 -0.68
N LEU A 115 -16.21 -10.75 -1.99
CA LEU A 115 -15.25 -10.24 -2.96
C LEU A 115 -16.05 -9.66 -4.12
N VAL A 116 -15.75 -8.42 -4.47
CA VAL A 116 -16.30 -7.75 -5.66
C VAL A 116 -15.12 -7.44 -6.57
N ASN A 117 -15.19 -7.90 -7.81
CA ASN A 117 -14.17 -7.71 -8.82
C ASN A 117 -14.64 -6.59 -9.77
N TRP A 118 -13.96 -5.46 -9.73
CA TRP A 118 -14.35 -4.26 -10.47
C TRP A 118 -13.61 -4.19 -11.80
N GLU A 119 -14.35 -3.98 -12.87
CA GLU A 119 -13.81 -3.53 -14.17
C GLU A 119 -13.95 -2.01 -14.23
N LEU A 120 -12.84 -1.32 -14.49
CA LEU A 120 -12.78 0.13 -14.70
C LEU A 120 -12.69 0.40 -16.20
N ARG A 121 -13.71 1.07 -16.73
CA ARG A 121 -13.81 1.41 -18.15
C ARG A 121 -14.57 2.72 -18.33
N ASP A 122 -14.09 3.56 -19.24
CA ASP A 122 -14.75 4.81 -19.66
C ASP A 122 -15.14 5.73 -18.46
N GLY A 123 -14.32 5.73 -17.40
CA GLY A 123 -14.55 6.54 -16.19
C GLY A 123 -15.50 5.91 -15.16
N TRP A 124 -15.88 4.65 -15.32
CA TRP A 124 -16.81 3.95 -14.43
C TRP A 124 -16.24 2.62 -13.95
N ALA A 125 -16.47 2.28 -12.69
CA ALA A 125 -16.28 0.95 -12.13
C ALA A 125 -17.61 0.19 -12.11
N THR A 126 -17.60 -1.04 -12.63
CA THR A 126 -18.75 -1.96 -12.64
C THR A 126 -18.32 -3.36 -12.22
N ALA A 127 -19.24 -4.16 -11.69
CA ALA A 127 -18.94 -5.51 -11.22
C ALA A 127 -20.15 -6.45 -11.43
N PRO A 128 -19.95 -7.66 -11.98
CA PRO A 128 -21.02 -8.67 -12.10
C PRO A 128 -21.63 -9.07 -10.74
N GLU A 129 -20.84 -9.00 -9.67
CA GLU A 129 -21.28 -9.33 -8.31
C GLU A 129 -22.28 -8.31 -7.75
N VAL A 130 -22.37 -7.11 -8.34
CA VAL A 130 -23.30 -6.05 -7.93
C VAL A 130 -23.97 -5.45 -9.18
N PRO A 131 -24.88 -6.20 -9.83
CA PRO A 131 -25.45 -5.81 -11.12
C PRO A 131 -26.26 -4.51 -11.03
N GLY A 132 -26.15 -3.68 -12.08
CA GLY A 132 -26.86 -2.40 -12.17
C GLY A 132 -26.21 -1.24 -11.39
N VAL A 133 -25.08 -1.48 -10.72
CA VAL A 133 -24.32 -0.44 -10.00
C VAL A 133 -23.15 0.06 -10.85
N PHE A 134 -23.06 1.38 -10.97
CA PHE A 134 -22.00 2.10 -11.66
C PHE A 134 -21.40 3.12 -10.70
N ILE A 135 -20.11 3.03 -10.45
CA ILE A 135 -19.40 3.95 -9.54
C ILE A 135 -18.47 4.82 -10.39
N PRO A 136 -18.55 6.16 -10.33
CA PRO A 136 -17.58 7.01 -11.01
C PRO A 136 -16.16 6.71 -10.54
N ALA A 137 -15.23 6.57 -11.48
CA ALA A 137 -13.83 6.38 -11.14
C ALA A 137 -13.28 7.64 -10.46
N GLY A 138 -12.85 7.50 -9.20
CA GLY A 138 -12.14 8.54 -8.45
C GLY A 138 -10.80 7.99 -7.97
N PRO A 139 -9.81 7.81 -8.86
CA PRO A 139 -8.53 7.23 -8.48
C PRO A 139 -7.78 8.17 -7.52
N PHE A 140 -7.22 7.60 -6.46
CA PHE A 140 -6.41 8.32 -5.48
C PHE A 140 -5.33 7.39 -4.91
N MET A 141 -4.29 7.98 -4.31
CA MET A 141 -3.21 7.24 -3.67
C MET A 141 -3.58 6.88 -2.23
N GLY A 142 -3.87 5.59 -1.99
CA GLY A 142 -4.27 5.11 -0.66
C GLY A 142 -3.15 5.15 0.39
N THR A 143 -1.89 5.01 -0.03
CA THR A 143 -0.73 5.08 0.87
C THR A 143 0.40 5.88 0.21
N ALA A 144 0.81 6.96 0.86
CA ALA A 144 2.01 7.73 0.55
C ALA A 144 2.58 8.29 1.86
N GLY A 145 3.89 8.51 1.92
CA GLY A 145 4.53 8.99 3.13
C GLY A 145 6.05 9.11 3.01
N LEU A 146 6.66 9.70 4.04
CA LEU A 146 8.11 9.86 4.16
C LEU A 146 8.68 8.77 5.05
N ALA A 147 9.98 8.51 4.87
CA ALA A 147 10.72 7.63 5.76
C ALA A 147 10.67 8.20 7.20
N PRO A 148 10.33 7.38 8.20
CA PRO A 148 10.36 7.83 9.60
C PRO A 148 11.80 7.90 10.11
N SER A 149 12.05 8.73 11.13
CA SER A 149 13.30 8.69 11.88
C SER A 149 13.42 7.44 12.75
N HIS A 150 14.64 7.09 13.17
CA HIS A 150 14.87 6.00 14.14
C HIS A 150 14.11 6.22 15.46
N ALA A 151 14.00 7.48 15.91
CA ALA A 151 13.24 7.83 17.10
C ALA A 151 11.73 7.54 16.91
N GLN A 152 11.17 7.91 15.76
CA GLN A 152 9.76 7.61 15.42
C GLN A 152 9.51 6.11 15.37
N ILE A 153 10.37 5.32 14.71
CA ILE A 153 10.22 3.86 14.67
C ILE A 153 10.25 3.25 16.07
N THR A 154 11.16 3.71 16.94
CA THR A 154 11.27 3.25 18.33
C THR A 154 9.97 3.52 19.11
N GLU A 155 9.49 4.76 19.07
CA GLU A 155 8.28 5.15 19.80
C GLU A 155 7.02 4.47 19.27
N TRP A 156 6.90 4.38 17.95
CA TRP A 156 5.79 3.69 17.31
C TRP A 156 5.76 2.19 17.65
N THR A 157 6.93 1.55 17.71
CA THR A 157 7.02 0.15 18.12
C THR A 157 6.60 0.00 19.58
N ARG A 158 7.08 0.89 20.46
CA ARG A 158 6.73 0.88 21.89
C ARG A 158 5.20 0.99 22.11
N ARG A 159 4.53 1.95 21.47
CA ARG A 159 3.07 2.13 21.62
C ARG A 159 2.26 0.97 21.03
N GLU A 160 2.72 0.36 19.94
CA GLU A 160 2.03 -0.77 19.30
C GLU A 160 2.18 -2.04 20.14
N THR A 161 3.37 -2.27 20.70
CA THR A 161 3.61 -3.35 21.68
C THR A 161 2.72 -3.18 22.92
N ASP A 162 2.70 -1.99 23.52
CA ASP A 162 1.85 -1.67 24.67
C ASP A 162 0.35 -1.89 24.37
N LEU A 163 -0.12 -1.54 23.17
CA LEU A 163 -1.49 -1.83 22.75
C LEU A 163 -1.77 -3.35 22.70
N VAL A 164 -0.86 -4.14 22.13
CA VAL A 164 -0.99 -5.60 22.04
C VAL A 164 -0.95 -6.25 23.42
N GLU A 165 -0.07 -5.79 24.32
CA GLU A 165 0.02 -6.28 25.70
C GLU A 165 -1.28 -6.06 26.49
N ARG A 166 -2.01 -4.98 26.20
CA ARG A 166 -3.34 -4.72 26.76
C ARG A 166 -4.49 -5.45 26.06
N GLY A 167 -4.19 -6.37 25.13
CA GLY A 167 -5.19 -7.14 24.38
C GLY A 167 -5.75 -6.43 23.14
N GLY A 168 -5.15 -5.31 22.72
CA GLY A 168 -5.43 -4.67 21.44
C GLY A 168 -4.79 -5.40 20.25
N SER A 169 -4.96 -4.85 19.05
CA SER A 169 -4.44 -5.45 17.82
C SER A 169 -3.50 -4.49 17.08
N ALA A 170 -2.27 -4.95 16.83
CA ALA A 170 -1.29 -4.31 15.95
C ALA A 170 -0.43 -5.39 15.28
N GLN A 171 0.18 -5.06 14.14
CA GLN A 171 1.14 -5.93 13.47
C GLN A 171 2.56 -5.59 13.92
N LEU A 172 3.04 -6.28 14.96
CA LEU A 172 4.36 -6.03 15.53
C LEU A 172 5.49 -6.40 14.55
N PRO A 173 6.68 -5.77 14.69
CA PRO A 173 7.86 -6.15 13.92
C PRO A 173 8.22 -7.63 14.13
N ASP A 174 8.61 -8.30 13.03
CA ASP A 174 9.07 -9.69 13.06
C ASP A 174 10.53 -9.74 12.59
N PRO A 175 11.50 -9.92 13.50
CA PRO A 175 12.92 -9.90 13.17
C PRO A 175 13.38 -11.13 12.36
N SER A 176 12.59 -12.20 12.32
CA SER A 176 12.87 -13.38 11.48
C SER A 176 12.57 -13.14 10.00
N LYS A 177 11.80 -12.08 9.72
CA LYS A 177 11.58 -11.56 8.37
C LYS A 177 12.62 -10.47 8.15
N LYS A 178 13.55 -10.66 7.22
CA LYS A 178 14.57 -9.66 6.82
C LYS A 178 14.00 -8.35 6.22
N MET A 179 12.77 -7.96 6.56
CA MET A 179 12.04 -6.83 5.98
C MET A 179 11.16 -6.14 7.06
N ILE A 180 11.54 -4.92 7.45
CA ILE A 180 11.10 -4.20 8.68
C ILE A 180 9.80 -3.37 8.53
N ARG A 181 8.72 -3.74 9.26
CA ARG A 181 7.38 -3.05 9.50
C ARG A 181 6.41 -2.54 8.37
N ILE A 182 5.16 -3.05 8.27
CA ILE A 182 4.05 -2.37 7.53
C ILE A 182 3.32 -1.45 8.52
N SER A 183 3.01 -0.22 8.14
CA SER A 183 1.98 0.57 8.83
C SER A 183 0.95 0.98 7.79
N ILE A 184 -0.30 0.56 7.98
CA ILE A 184 -1.46 1.07 7.24
C ILE A 184 -2.15 2.00 8.22
N PHE A 185 -2.20 3.28 7.91
CA PHE A 185 -3.13 4.18 8.56
C PHE A 185 -4.43 4.13 7.76
N THR A 186 -5.51 3.64 8.38
CA THR A 186 -6.89 3.83 7.94
C THR A 186 -7.58 4.77 8.89
#